data_AF-A0A3N5WFI0-F1
#
_entry.id   AF-A0A3N5WFI0-F1
#
_cell.length_a   1.000
_cell.length_b   1.000
_cell.length_c   1.000
_cell.angle_alpha   90.00
_cell.angle_beta   90.00
_cell.angle_gamma   90.00
#
_symmetry.space_group_name_H-M   'P 1'
#
loop_
_entity.id
_entity.type
_entity.pdbx_description
1 polymer ?
#
loop_
_entity_poly.entity_id
_entity_poly.type
_entity_poly.pdbx_seq_one_letter_code
_entity_poly.pdbx_strand_id
1 'polypeptide(L)' 'MSDERDPEKQKGPGGIPMRELHELVKKSHRRDQKAHAPDKLKEPRNRWQRFVRYVWDRKRG' A
#
# COMPACT_ATOMS: atom_id res chain seq x y z
N MET A 1 -22.06 26.37 13.65
CA MET A 1 -21.42 26.65 12.36
C MET A 1 -20.49 25.48 12.07
N SER A 2 -20.91 24.57 11.19
CA SER A 2 -20.23 23.29 10.97
C SER A 2 -19.90 23.14 9.48
N ASP A 3 -19.16 24.12 8.94
CA ASP A 3 -18.75 24.14 7.53
C ASP A 3 -17.33 23.59 7.29
N GLU A 4 -16.59 23.29 8.36
CA GLU A 4 -15.16 22.97 8.28
C GLU A 4 -14.87 21.51 7.91
N ARG A 5 -15.90 20.71 7.64
CA ARG A 5 -15.77 19.29 7.26
C ARG A 5 -16.53 18.93 6.00
N ASP A 6 -16.82 19.90 5.13
CA ASP A 6 -17.39 19.57 3.82
C ASP A 6 -16.27 19.10 2.87
N PRO A 7 -16.20 17.79 2.54
CA PRO A 7 -15.15 17.25 1.68
C PRO A 7 -15.24 17.75 0.23
N GLU A 8 -16.30 18.46 -0.16
CA GLU A 8 -16.39 19.16 -1.45
C GLU A 8 -15.69 20.52 -1.43
N LYS A 9 -15.63 21.16 -0.25
CA LYS A 9 -14.95 22.45 -0.05
C LYS A 9 -13.46 22.27 0.24
N GLN A 10 -13.03 21.09 0.67
CA GLN A 10 -11.62 20.79 0.95
C GLN A 10 -10.87 20.49 -0.34
N LYS A 11 -10.03 21.45 -0.76
CA LYS A 11 -9.15 21.33 -1.92
C LYS A 11 -7.76 20.86 -1.49
N GLY A 12 -7.23 19.90 -2.22
CA GLY A 12 -5.85 19.42 -2.10
C GLY A 12 -4.87 20.25 -2.95
N PRO A 13 -3.61 19.82 -3.04
CA PRO A 13 -2.60 20.47 -3.86
C PRO A 13 -3.05 20.58 -5.32
N GLY A 14 -2.82 21.73 -5.95
CA GLY A 14 -3.27 22.02 -7.33
C GLY A 14 -4.75 22.42 -7.45
N GLY A 15 -5.45 22.65 -6.34
CA GLY A 15 -6.85 23.10 -6.35
C GLY A 15 -7.87 22.00 -6.65
N ILE A 16 -7.43 20.75 -6.70
CA ILE A 16 -8.25 19.56 -6.95
C ILE A 16 -9.07 19.23 -5.69
N PRO A 17 -10.37 18.96 -5.77
CA PRO A 17 -11.17 18.57 -4.60
C PRO A 17 -10.67 17.23 -4.04
N MET A 18 -10.62 17.11 -2.71
CA MET A 18 -10.06 15.93 -2.03
C MET A 18 -10.76 14.62 -2.44
N ARG A 19 -12.05 14.69 -2.74
CA ARG A 19 -12.83 13.55 -3.27
C ARG A 19 -12.27 13.03 -4.60
N GLU A 20 -11.92 13.93 -5.51
CA GLU A 20 -11.37 13.58 -6.82
C GLU A 20 -9.95 13.02 -6.69
N LEU A 21 -9.13 13.62 -5.82
CA LEU A 21 -7.79 13.10 -5.51
C LEU A 21 -7.86 11.66 -4.98
N HIS A 22 -8.79 11.38 -4.06
CA HIS A 22 -8.97 10.05 -3.50
C HIS A 22 -9.36 9.02 -4.58
N GLU A 23 -10.27 9.37 -5.49
CA GLU A 23 -10.67 8.46 -6.58
C GLU A 23 -9.53 8.23 -7.60
N LEU A 24 -8.73 9.26 -7.89
CA LEU A 24 -7.54 9.11 -8.74
C LEU A 24 -6.49 8.19 -8.10
N VAL A 25 -6.18 8.41 -6.81
CA VAL A 25 -5.25 7.57 -6.04
C VAL A 25 -5.76 6.12 -5.98
N LYS A 26 -7.04 5.92 -5.71
CA LYS A 26 -7.67 4.59 -5.67
C LYS A 26 -7.59 3.87 -7.02
N LYS A 27 -7.81 4.58 -8.13
CA LYS A 27 -7.65 4.03 -9.49
C LYS A 27 -6.20 3.66 -9.78
N SER A 28 -5.24 4.52 -9.41
CA SER A 28 -3.81 4.22 -9.58
C SER A 28 -3.41 3.01 -8.76
N HIS A 29 -3.75 3.01 -7.46
CA HIS A 29 -3.44 1.92 -6.56
C HIS A 29 -4.02 0.58 -7.03
N ARG A 30 -5.25 0.54 -7.53
CA ARG A 30 -5.84 -0.68 -8.11
C ARG A 30 -5.10 -1.16 -9.36
N ARG A 31 -4.58 -0.25 -10.19
CA ARG A 31 -3.77 -0.59 -11.37
C ARG A 31 -2.44 -1.19 -10.93
N ASP A 32 -1.79 -0.53 -9.99
CA ASP A 32 -0.46 -0.92 -9.51
C ASP A 32 -0.55 -2.23 -8.71
N GLN A 33 -1.61 -2.43 -7.92
CA GLN A 33 -1.89 -3.68 -7.24
C GLN A 33 -2.11 -4.86 -8.20
N LYS A 34 -2.73 -4.63 -9.37
CA LYS A 34 -2.85 -5.67 -10.40
C LYS A 34 -1.49 -6.02 -11.02
N ALA A 35 -0.61 -5.04 -11.18
CA ALA A 35 0.75 -5.26 -11.67
C ALA A 35 1.68 -5.89 -10.60
N HIS A 36 1.43 -5.60 -9.33
CA HIS A 36 2.16 -6.12 -8.16
C HIS A 36 1.49 -7.32 -7.50
N ALA A 37 0.43 -7.89 -8.09
CA ALA A 37 -0.11 -9.14 -7.61
C ALA A 37 1.04 -10.16 -7.66
N PRO A 38 1.54 -10.64 -6.50
CA PRO A 38 2.69 -11.51 -6.50
C PRO A 38 2.30 -12.74 -7.32
N ASP A 39 3.13 -13.08 -8.31
CA ASP A 39 3.08 -14.38 -8.96
C ASP A 39 3.26 -15.42 -7.85
N LYS A 40 2.15 -15.85 -7.25
CA LYS A 40 2.10 -16.79 -6.11
C LYS A 40 2.75 -18.14 -6.44
N LEU A 41 3.06 -18.35 -7.73
CA LEU A 41 3.66 -19.54 -8.28
C LEU A 41 5.19 -19.53 -8.27
N LYS A 42 5.87 -18.38 -8.06
CA LYS A 42 7.35 -18.30 -8.16
C LYS A 42 8.01 -17.24 -7.27
N GLU A 43 7.62 -17.04 -6.01
CA GLU A 43 8.56 -16.40 -5.09
C GLU A 43 9.57 -17.46 -4.60
N PRO A 44 10.82 -17.49 -5.09
CA PRO A 44 11.84 -18.35 -4.51
C PRO A 44 12.04 -17.88 -3.07
N ARG A 45 11.64 -18.70 -2.10
CA ARG A 45 11.78 -18.44 -0.66
C ARG A 45 13.11 -17.74 -0.39
N ASN A 46 13.03 -16.47 -0.03
CA ASN A 46 14.18 -15.57 0.05
C ASN A 46 15.27 -16.19 0.96
N ARG A 47 16.51 -16.26 0.48
CA ARG A 47 17.65 -16.83 1.24
C ARG A 47 17.81 -16.14 2.60
N TRP A 48 17.48 -14.86 2.69
CA TRP A 48 17.47 -14.08 3.93
C TRP A 48 16.42 -14.57 4.93
N GLN A 49 15.21 -14.90 4.47
CA GLN A 49 14.18 -15.48 5.34
C GLN A 49 14.60 -16.86 5.88
N ARG A 50 15.32 -17.66 5.08
CA ARG A 50 15.90 -18.94 5.55
C ARG A 50 16.99 -18.70 6.60
N PHE A 51 17.86 -17.71 6.39
CA PHE A 51 18.91 -17.36 7.35
C PHE A 51 18.34 -16.87 8.69
N VAL A 52 17.36 -15.95 8.66
CA VAL A 52 16.69 -15.46 9.87
C VAL A 52 16.04 -16.61 10.64
N ARG A 53 15.36 -17.54 9.95
CA ARG A 53 14.78 -18.72 10.60
C ARG A 53 15.84 -19.64 11.20
N TYR A 54 16.93 -19.90 10.48
CA TYR A 54 18.04 -20.73 10.97
C TYR A 54 18.69 -20.15 12.24
N VAL A 55 18.97 -18.85 12.27
CA VAL A 55 19.56 -18.18 13.44
C VAL A 55 18.58 -18.23 14.63
N TRP A 56 17.28 -18.07 14.36
CA TRP A 56 16.26 -18.17 15.40
C TRP A 56 16.19 -19.57 16.01
N ASP A 57 16.10 -20.61 15.17
CA ASP A 57 16.01 -22.00 15.62
C ASP A 57 17.25 -22.40 16.43
N ARG A 58 18.43 -21.92 16.04
CA ARG A 58 19.69 -22.15 16.77
C ARG A 58 19.78 -21.46 18.13
N LYS A 59 18.98 -20.42 18.40
CA LYS A 59 18.93 -19.74 19.71
C LYS A 59 17.90 -20.36 20.66
N ARG A 60 16.94 -21.13 20.12
CA ARG A 60 15.89 -21.80 20.92
C ARG A 60 16.26 -23.22 21.35
N GLY A 61 17.22 -23.87 20.68
CA GLY A 61 17.82 -25.13 21.11
C GLY A 61 19.10 -24.89 21.90
#